data_AF-A0A8H2XYK1-F1
#
_entry.id   AF-A0A8H2XYK1-F1
#
_cell.length_a   1.000
_cell.length_b   1.000
_cell.length_c   1.000
_cell.angle_alpha   90.00
_cell.angle_beta   90.00
_cell.angle_gamma   90.00
#
_symmetry.space_group_name_H-M   'P 1'
#
loop_
_entity.id
_entity.type
_entity.pdbx_description
1 polymer ?
#
loop_
_entity_poly.entity_id
_entity_poly.type
_entity_poly.pdbx_seq_one_letter_code
_entity_poly.pdbx_strand_id
1 'polypeptide(L)'
;MVAYSFTPLSLAVYDGATWTDALDLDIDHIIPLKEAWVSGARSWTTERRRALANDLERPQLVAVTNNVNRAKGDKDPARWMPPLASYHCIYVRSWIQVKHFYGLSVDTNEKAALTDYI
;
A
#
# COMPACT_ATOMS: atom_id res chain seq x y z
N MET A 1 4.47 -25.06 -22.03
CA MET A 1 5.18 -24.01 -21.26
C MET A 1 5.59 -22.96 -22.27
N VAL A 2 4.80 -21.88 -22.39
CA VAL A 2 5.10 -20.78 -23.30
C VAL A 2 5.79 -19.72 -22.46
N ALA A 3 7.06 -19.48 -22.75
CA ALA A 3 7.80 -18.36 -22.18
C ALA A 3 7.26 -17.09 -22.82
N TYR A 4 6.39 -16.37 -22.11
CA TYR A 4 6.07 -15.00 -22.47
C TYR A 4 7.22 -14.12 -21.98
N SER A 5 8.05 -13.62 -22.91
CA SER A 5 8.98 -12.54 -22.58
C SER A 5 8.18 -11.26 -22.37
N PHE A 6 7.81 -10.98 -21.13
CA PHE A 6 7.35 -9.65 -20.73
C PHE A 6 8.58 -8.77 -20.52
N THR A 7 9.01 -8.05 -21.56
CA THR A 7 9.76 -6.81 -21.36
C THR A 7 8.79 -5.66 -21.56
N PRO A 8 8.11 -5.26 -20.48
CA PRO A 8 8.40 -3.92 -19.98
C PRO A 8 8.98 -4.00 -18.56
N LEU A 9 9.96 -3.13 -18.30
CA LEU A 9 10.42 -2.80 -16.95
C LEU A 9 9.20 -2.45 -16.10
N SER A 10 9.00 -3.17 -14.99
CA SER A 10 8.01 -2.82 -13.99
C SER A 10 8.67 -1.93 -12.95
N LEU A 11 8.16 -0.70 -12.79
CA LEU A 11 8.63 0.25 -11.79
C LEU A 11 8.04 -0.10 -10.42
N ALA A 12 8.89 -0.43 -9.46
CA ALA A 12 8.55 -0.52 -8.05
C ALA A 12 8.53 0.89 -7.45
N VAL A 13 7.34 1.36 -7.09
CA VAL A 13 7.13 2.80 -6.79
C VAL A 13 7.67 3.23 -5.43
N TYR A 14 7.89 2.30 -4.50
CA TYR A 14 8.38 2.64 -3.15
C TYR A 14 9.86 2.98 -3.09
N ASP A 15 10.68 2.42 -3.98
CA ASP A 15 12.13 2.63 -4.02
C ASP A 15 12.62 3.15 -5.39
N GLY A 16 11.75 3.21 -6.40
CA GLY A 16 12.08 3.63 -7.75
C GLY A 16 12.87 2.60 -8.54
N ALA A 17 13.00 1.37 -8.02
CA ALA A 17 13.70 0.29 -8.70
C ALA A 17 12.85 -0.23 -9.86
N THR A 18 13.51 -0.82 -10.85
CA THR A 18 12.83 -1.38 -12.02
C THR A 18 13.21 -2.83 -12.20
N TRP A 19 12.21 -3.69 -12.41
CA TRP A 19 12.38 -5.14 -12.41
C TRP A 19 11.85 -5.74 -13.70
N THR A 20 12.50 -6.82 -14.14
CA THR A 20 12.05 -7.67 -15.25
C THR A 20 11.58 -9.05 -14.79
N ASP A 21 12.07 -9.51 -13.64
CA ASP A 21 11.58 -10.74 -13.00
C ASP A 21 10.38 -10.39 -12.11
N ALA A 22 9.27 -11.09 -12.29
CA ALA A 22 8.08 -10.92 -11.48
C ALA A 22 8.30 -11.38 -10.03
N LEU A 23 9.29 -12.24 -9.75
CA LEU A 23 9.60 -12.73 -8.41
C LEU A 23 10.21 -11.64 -7.49
N ASP A 24 10.74 -10.56 -8.08
CA ASP A 24 11.28 -9.42 -7.33
C ASP A 24 10.19 -8.44 -6.88
N LEU A 25 8.95 -8.65 -7.35
CA LEU A 25 7.81 -7.79 -7.06
C LEU A 25 6.75 -8.50 -6.22
N ASP A 26 6.16 -7.73 -5.31
CA ASP A 26 4.91 -8.06 -4.64
C ASP A 26 3.82 -7.06 -5.03
N ILE A 27 2.55 -7.47 -4.92
CA ILE A 27 1.43 -6.54 -4.83
C ILE A 27 1.21 -6.22 -3.35
N ASP A 28 1.51 -4.99 -2.96
CA ASP A 28 1.25 -4.48 -1.61
C ASP A 28 -0.15 -3.88 -1.50
N HIS A 29 -0.70 -3.98 -0.29
CA HIS A 29 -1.89 -3.24 0.13
C HIS A 29 -1.46 -1.90 0.74
N ILE A 30 -1.79 -0.78 0.10
CA ILE A 30 -1.45 0.57 0.62
C ILE A 30 -1.88 0.69 2.08
N ILE A 31 -3.13 0.31 2.41
CA ILE A 31 -3.53 0.02 3.80
C ILE A 31 -3.33 -1.47 4.08
N PRO A 32 -2.34 -1.88 4.90
CA PRO A 32 -2.17 -3.29 5.27
C PRO A 32 -3.47 -3.87 5.84
N LEU A 33 -3.78 -5.13 5.53
CA LEU A 33 -5.05 -5.75 5.97
C LEU A 33 -5.18 -5.81 7.51
N LYS A 34 -4.07 -5.99 8.23
CA LYS A 34 -4.05 -5.94 9.70
C LYS A 34 -4.23 -4.50 10.22
N GLU A 35 -3.69 -3.50 9.54
CA GLU A 35 -3.91 -2.10 9.87
C GLU A 35 -5.39 -1.72 9.66
N ALA A 36 -5.98 -2.12 8.53
CA ALA A 36 -7.42 -1.95 8.30
C ALA A 36 -8.26 -2.62 9.39
N TRP A 37 -7.86 -3.82 9.85
CA TRP A 37 -8.54 -4.54 10.92
C TRP A 37 -8.63 -3.75 12.22
N VAL A 38 -7.49 -3.19 12.68
CA VAL A 38 -7.45 -2.38 13.91
C VAL A 38 -8.11 -1.02 13.73
N SER A 39 -8.09 -0.48 12.51
CA SER A 39 -8.75 0.78 12.13
C SER A 39 -10.27 0.66 11.86
N GLY A 40 -10.88 -0.48 12.19
CA GLY A 40 -12.34 -0.64 12.19
C GLY A 40 -12.87 -1.78 11.33
N ALA A 41 -12.07 -2.34 10.41
CA ALA A 41 -12.55 -3.41 9.51
C ALA A 41 -12.87 -4.73 10.24
N ARG A 42 -12.46 -4.88 11.51
CA ARG A 42 -12.84 -6.02 12.36
C ARG A 42 -14.35 -6.19 12.54
N SER A 43 -15.12 -5.09 12.52
CA SER A 43 -16.58 -5.13 12.67
C SER A 43 -17.33 -5.33 11.36
N TRP A 44 -16.62 -5.32 10.22
CA TRP A 44 -17.25 -5.47 8.92
C TRP A 44 -17.64 -6.91 8.62
N THR A 45 -18.50 -7.07 7.62
CA THR A 45 -18.71 -8.36 6.98
C THR A 45 -17.46 -8.81 6.23
N THR A 46 -17.39 -10.12 5.95
CA THR A 46 -16.28 -10.69 5.17
C THR A 46 -16.27 -10.14 3.74
N GLU A 47 -17.43 -9.89 3.16
CA GLU A 47 -17.59 -9.35 1.80
C GLU A 47 -16.99 -7.95 1.70
N ARG A 48 -17.22 -7.09 2.70
CA ARG A 48 -16.65 -5.73 2.70
C ARG A 48 -15.13 -5.74 2.90
N ARG A 49 -14.60 -6.63 3.75
CA ARG A 49 -13.13 -6.83 3.87
C ARG A 49 -12.53 -7.33 2.56
N ARG A 50 -13.19 -8.27 1.87
CA ARG A 50 -12.78 -8.74 0.54
C ARG A 50 -12.80 -7.62 -0.49
N ALA A 51 -13.80 -6.74 -0.45
CA ALA A 51 -13.88 -5.57 -1.33
C ALA A 51 -12.71 -4.61 -1.11
N LEU A 52 -12.26 -4.37 0.13
CA LEU A 52 -11.03 -3.61 0.40
C LEU A 52 -9.79 -4.35 -0.14
N ALA A 53 -9.66 -5.65 0.12
CA ALA A 53 -8.46 -6.41 -0.26
C ALA A 53 -8.24 -6.53 -1.78
N ASN A 54 -9.30 -6.37 -2.58
CA ASN A 54 -9.27 -6.56 -4.05
C ASN A 54 -9.65 -5.29 -4.80
N ASP A 55 -9.46 -4.14 -4.17
CA ASP A 55 -9.85 -2.87 -4.73
C ASP A 55 -8.87 -2.38 -5.79
N LEU A 56 -9.34 -2.36 -7.05
CA LEU A 56 -8.60 -1.88 -8.21
C LEU A 56 -9.01 -0.46 -8.67
N GLU A 57 -10.06 0.10 -8.08
CA GLU A 57 -10.59 1.42 -8.46
C GLU A 57 -9.91 2.57 -7.67
N ARG A 58 -9.45 2.29 -6.45
CA ARG A 58 -8.68 3.21 -5.59
C ARG A 58 -7.25 2.71 -5.47
N PRO A 59 -6.31 3.54 -5.00
CA PRO A 59 -4.91 3.14 -4.85
C PRO A 59 -4.73 2.26 -3.61
N GLN A 60 -5.39 1.10 -3.57
CA GLN A 60 -5.23 0.13 -2.48
C GLN A 60 -4.23 -0.96 -2.84
N LEU A 61 -4.02 -1.25 -4.12
CA LEU A 61 -3.06 -2.26 -4.59
C LEU A 61 -1.95 -1.60 -5.41
N VAL A 62 -0.70 -1.96 -5.13
CA VAL A 62 0.48 -1.35 -5.78
C VAL A 62 1.62 -2.36 -5.96
N ALA A 63 2.27 -2.36 -7.12
CA ALA A 63 3.44 -3.21 -7.38
C ALA A 63 4.71 -2.58 -6.76
N VAL A 64 5.41 -3.36 -5.93
CA VAL A 64 6.56 -2.88 -5.14
C VAL A 64 7.62 -3.96 -5.00
N THR A 65 8.86 -3.60 -4.70
CA THR A 65 9.93 -4.57 -4.48
C THR A 65 9.67 -5.40 -3.22
N ASN A 66 9.85 -6.72 -3.34
CA ASN A 66 9.45 -7.69 -2.32
C ASN A 66 10.07 -7.44 -0.93
N ASN A 67 11.33 -7.03 -0.84
CA ASN A 67 12.01 -6.75 0.43
C ASN A 67 11.54 -5.43 1.06
N VAL A 68 11.22 -4.42 0.23
CA VAL A 68 10.64 -3.15 0.67
C VAL A 68 9.24 -3.37 1.22
N ASN A 69 8.44 -4.21 0.56
CA ASN A 69 7.12 -4.63 1.05
C ASN A 69 7.21 -5.33 2.42
N ARG A 70 8.14 -6.28 2.56
CA ARG A 70 8.39 -6.96 3.85
C ARG A 70 8.83 -6.00 4.95
N ALA A 71 9.60 -4.96 4.63
CA ALA A 71 10.03 -3.94 5.59
C ALA A 71 8.85 -3.06 6.08
N LYS A 72 7.88 -2.78 5.20
CA LYS A 72 6.62 -2.11 5.54
C LYS A 72 5.77 -2.97 6.48
N GLY A 73 5.48 -4.21 6.10
CA GLY A 73 4.64 -5.11 6.90
C GLY A 73 3.25 -4.53 7.18
N ASP A 74 2.83 -4.53 8.45
CA ASP A 74 1.55 -3.99 8.93
C ASP A 74 1.64 -2.56 9.49
N LYS A 75 2.73 -1.85 9.19
CA LYS A 75 3.00 -0.52 9.73
C LYS A 75 2.18 0.56 9.01
N ASP A 76 1.78 1.55 9.80
CA ASP A 76 1.20 2.81 9.34
C ASP A 76 2.30 3.84 8.99
N PRO A 77 1.93 5.00 8.39
CA PRO A 77 2.84 6.10 8.08
C PRO A 77 3.66 6.65 9.25
N ALA A 78 3.23 6.47 10.50
CA ALA A 78 4.02 6.90 11.66
C ALA A 78 5.19 5.96 11.96
N ARG A 79 5.13 4.71 11.46
CA ARG A 79 6.13 3.67 11.71
C ARG A 79 6.93 3.29 10.48
N TRP A 80 6.44 3.61 9.27
CA TRP A 80 7.14 3.33 8.03
C TRP A 80 6.66 4.25 6.91
N MET A 81 7.60 4.74 6.10
CA MET A 81 7.35 5.47 4.87
C MET A 81 8.21 4.88 3.75
N PRO A 82 7.79 4.98 2.48
CA PRO A 82 8.58 4.52 1.35
C PRO A 82 9.99 5.15 1.34
N PRO A 83 11.05 4.39 1.01
CA PRO A 83 12.41 4.95 0.96
C PRO A 83 12.58 6.02 -0.12
N LEU A 84 11.80 5.97 -1.21
CA LEU A 84 11.82 6.99 -2.25
C LEU A 84 11.04 8.24 -1.80
N ALA A 85 11.76 9.28 -1.41
CA ALA A 85 11.18 10.54 -0.91
C ALA A 85 10.22 11.22 -1.91
N SER A 86 10.51 11.16 -3.22
CA SER A 86 9.64 11.73 -4.25
C SER A 86 8.27 11.04 -4.34
N TYR A 87 8.12 9.85 -3.76
CA TYR A 87 6.86 9.11 -3.72
C TYR A 87 6.00 9.40 -2.48
N HIS A 88 6.52 10.13 -1.47
CA HIS A 88 5.83 10.34 -0.19
C HIS A 88 4.46 11.01 -0.34
N CYS A 89 4.36 12.06 -1.14
CA CYS A 89 3.08 12.76 -1.38
C CYS A 89 2.02 11.82 -2.01
N ILE A 90 2.42 10.98 -2.97
CA ILE A 90 1.52 10.01 -3.60
C ILE A 90 1.08 8.96 -2.59
N TYR A 91 2.01 8.44 -1.78
CA TYR A 91 1.73 7.46 -0.75
C TYR A 91 0.74 7.98 0.30
N VAL A 92 0.98 9.17 0.86
CA VAL A 92 0.12 9.81 1.87
C VAL A 92 -1.27 10.10 1.31
N ARG A 93 -1.37 10.63 0.08
CA ARG A 93 -2.67 10.87 -0.55
C ARG A 93 -3.45 9.58 -0.81
N SER A 94 -2.76 8.53 -1.26
CA SER A 94 -3.35 7.21 -1.47
C SER A 94 -3.89 6.63 -0.17
N TRP A 95 -3.09 6.71 0.89
CA TRP A 95 -3.45 6.27 2.24
C TRP A 95 -4.72 6.98 2.75
N ILE A 96 -4.75 8.32 2.67
CA ILE A 96 -5.91 9.12 3.06
C ILE A 96 -7.14 8.77 2.22
N GLN A 97 -6.98 8.63 0.90
CA GLN A 97 -8.09 8.32 -0.01
C GLN A 97 -8.74 6.97 0.33
N VAL A 98 -7.93 5.92 0.55
CA VAL A 98 -8.46 4.59 0.89
C VAL A 98 -9.13 4.61 2.27
N LYS A 99 -8.47 5.17 3.30
CA LYS A 99 -9.08 5.24 4.65
C LYS A 99 -10.38 6.03 4.64
N HIS A 100 -10.42 7.16 3.94
CA HIS A 100 -11.62 7.98 3.81
C HIS A 100 -12.77 7.22 3.13
N PHE A 101 -12.52 6.61 1.98
CA PHE A 101 -13.56 5.88 1.24
C PHE A 101 -14.14 4.72 2.05
N TYR A 102 -13.28 3.93 2.70
CA TYR A 102 -13.73 2.77 3.46
C TYR A 102 -14.21 3.10 4.87
N GLY A 103 -14.08 4.35 5.32
CA GLY A 103 -14.46 4.77 6.67
C GLY A 103 -13.59 4.13 7.75
N LEU A 104 -12.29 3.99 7.50
CA LEU A 104 -11.30 3.53 8.47
C LEU A 104 -10.84 4.69 9.35
N SER A 105 -10.60 4.42 10.64
CA SER A 105 -10.07 5.44 11.55
C SER A 105 -8.60 5.74 11.28
N VAL A 106 -8.17 6.92 11.72
CA VAL A 106 -6.77 7.36 11.76
C VAL A 106 -6.43 7.66 13.21
N ASP A 107 -5.37 7.06 13.75
CA ASP A 107 -4.94 7.34 15.12
C ASP A 107 -4.14 8.66 15.23
N THR A 108 -3.73 9.03 16.45
CA THR A 108 -3.06 10.33 16.66
C THR A 108 -1.66 10.37 16.06
N ASN A 109 -0.88 9.30 16.16
CA ASN A 109 0.48 9.25 15.63
C ASN A 109 0.44 9.19 14.10
N GLU A 110 -0.45 8.35 13.57
CA GLU A 110 -0.71 8.26 12.15
C GLU A 110 -1.14 9.60 11.56
N LYS A 111 -2.07 10.31 12.21
CA LYS A 111 -2.50 11.64 11.78
C LYS A 111 -1.35 12.63 11.75
N ALA A 112 -0.51 12.65 12.78
CA ALA A 112 0.65 13.53 12.85
C ALA A 112 1.60 13.26 11.67
N ALA A 113 1.93 11.99 11.43
CA ALA A 113 2.78 11.59 10.32
C ALA A 113 2.17 11.97 8.96
N LEU A 114 0.86 11.80 8.76
CA LEU A 114 0.20 12.20 7.53
C LEU A 114 0.28 13.71 7.31
N THR A 115 0.08 14.52 8.35
CA THR A 115 0.10 15.99 8.26
C THR A 115 1.46 16.59 7.97
N ASP A 116 2.56 15.87 8.24
CA ASP A 116 3.91 16.36 7.94
C ASP A 116 4.20 16.45 6.42
N TYR A 117 3.34 15.85 5.58
CA TYR A 117 3.49 15.77 4.13
C TYR A 117 2.43 16.54 3.33
N ILE A 118 1.54 17.28 3.99
CA ILE A 118 0.42 18.04 3.38
C ILE A 118 0.57 19.53 3.66
#